data_AF-A0A642BZT2-F1
#
_entry.id   AF-A0A642BZT2-F1
#
_cell.length_a   1.000
_cell.length_b   1.000
_cell.length_c   1.000
_cell.angle_alpha   90.00
_cell.angle_beta   90.00
_cell.angle_gamma   90.00
#
_symmetry.space_group_name_H-M   'P 1'
#
loop_
_entity.id
_entity.type
_entity.pdbx_description
1 polymer ?
#
loop_
_entity_poly.entity_id
_entity_poly.type
_entity_poly.pdbx_seq_one_letter_code
_entity_poly.pdbx_strand_id
1 'polypeptide(L)'
;MRAGLRGRCAPLRSAPRAPFADRGSRCHAPLRGSRPRPLPMEGTNMAIYHLNARGCSPSTGAGAVRKAAYQSGQALVEERSGQLCDYARKERVAAQGLALPAGTPPIDRGALWNEAERVWAEAGGGKELVAKRFEFALPVELDERGRLACVRDFCALFPTKACDWAIHDDGRGGNPHAHVLVSALDLGAEGFVPRTKAQKGQSWYLVQNDGGERIAVPATGWAAAKAAGWQKLYNFEDGQRRTMKQARAEGLGTKDRTSKSPVKMHRTDGGGRSAREVEKEQLVEVRAAWASIANRHLAAHAAATGTAAVAI
;
A
#
# COMPACT_ATOMS: atom_id res chain seq x y z
N MET A 1 45.93 49.95 27.04
CA MET A 1 47.06 49.48 26.22
C MET A 1 46.52 48.80 24.97
N ARG A 2 46.98 49.28 23.79
CA ARG A 2 46.90 48.72 22.40
C ARG A 2 45.49 48.56 21.80
N ALA A 3 44.95 49.48 20.98
CA ALA A 3 45.32 49.85 19.59
C ALA A 3 45.39 48.62 18.65
N GLY A 4 44.61 48.42 17.58
CA GLY A 4 43.96 49.33 16.64
C GLY A 4 44.81 49.43 15.37
N LEU A 5 44.38 48.84 14.23
CA LEU A 5 44.74 49.31 12.88
C LEU A 5 43.95 48.58 11.78
N ARG A 6 43.40 49.40 10.88
CA ARG A 6 42.70 49.09 9.64
C ARG A 6 43.73 48.90 8.51
N GLY A 7 43.36 48.16 7.46
CA GLY A 7 44.05 48.19 6.18
C GLY A 7 43.17 47.67 5.04
N ARG A 8 42.63 48.58 4.23
CA ARG A 8 42.06 48.31 2.91
C ARG A 8 43.12 48.63 1.85
N CYS A 9 43.23 47.82 0.81
CA CYS A 9 43.60 48.27 -0.55
C CYS A 9 43.10 47.27 -1.59
N ALA A 10 42.52 47.79 -2.67
CA ALA A 10 41.93 47.08 -3.81
C ALA A 10 42.91 47.03 -5.00
N PRO A 11 42.48 46.86 -6.26
CA PRO A 11 42.52 45.62 -7.04
C PRO A 11 43.55 45.67 -8.19
N LEU A 12 43.82 44.52 -8.83
CA LEU A 12 44.54 44.47 -10.11
C LEU A 12 43.69 43.75 -11.17
N ARG A 13 43.48 44.44 -12.30
CA ARG A 13 42.83 43.97 -13.53
C ARG A 13 43.86 43.83 -14.66
N SER A 14 43.67 42.78 -15.48
CA SER A 14 43.96 42.62 -16.94
C SER A 14 45.42 42.74 -17.42
N ALA A 15 45.97 41.98 -18.40
CA ALA A 15 45.56 40.92 -19.36
C ALA A 15 46.87 40.50 -20.12
N PRO A 16 46.88 39.92 -21.34
CA PRO A 16 46.27 38.69 -21.89
C PRO A 16 47.34 37.69 -22.44
N ARG A 17 46.93 36.47 -22.85
CA ARG A 17 47.48 35.76 -24.03
C ARG A 17 46.54 34.63 -24.47
N ALA A 18 46.14 34.68 -25.73
CA ALA A 18 45.37 33.68 -26.47
C ALA A 18 46.31 32.63 -27.13
N PRO A 19 45.84 31.78 -28.06
CA PRO A 19 44.85 30.71 -27.94
C PRO A 19 45.50 29.33 -28.25
N PHE A 20 44.95 28.21 -27.77
CA PHE A 20 45.33 26.89 -28.27
C PHE A 20 44.13 26.11 -28.82
N ALA A 21 44.21 25.95 -30.13
CA ALA A 21 43.68 24.93 -31.03
C ALA A 21 42.60 23.95 -30.55
N ASP A 22 41.49 24.06 -31.28
CA ASP A 22 40.50 23.05 -31.63
C ASP A 22 41.11 21.68 -32.02
N ARG A 23 40.68 20.61 -31.35
CA ARG A 23 40.63 19.26 -31.90
C ARG A 23 39.33 18.60 -31.44
N GLY A 24 38.43 18.44 -32.40
CA GLY A 24 37.15 17.80 -32.21
C GLY A 24 37.25 16.33 -31.81
N SER A 25 36.23 15.91 -31.06
CA SER A 25 35.66 14.58 -31.18
C SER A 25 34.19 14.68 -30.78
N ARG A 26 33.33 14.92 -31.78
CA ARG A 26 31.88 14.84 -31.64
C ARG A 26 31.48 13.38 -31.78
N CYS A 27 31.20 12.73 -30.65
CA CYS A 27 30.51 11.44 -30.65
C CYS A 27 29.02 11.70 -30.87
N HIS A 28 28.59 11.72 -32.14
CA HIS A 28 27.18 11.69 -32.51
C HIS A 28 26.59 10.30 -32.20
N ALA A 29 25.78 10.20 -31.15
CA ALA A 29 24.84 9.11 -31.00
C ALA A 29 23.62 9.39 -31.91
N PRO A 30 23.11 8.41 -32.68
CA PRO A 30 22.04 8.65 -33.64
C PRO A 30 20.72 8.91 -32.91
N LEU A 31 20.06 10.00 -33.30
CA LEU A 31 18.66 10.27 -32.98
C LEU A 31 17.81 9.11 -33.52
N ARG A 32 17.37 8.22 -32.63
CA ARG A 32 16.32 7.25 -32.96
C ARG A 32 15.08 8.05 -33.33
N GLY A 33 14.67 7.94 -34.61
CA GLY A 33 13.50 8.60 -35.15
C GLY A 33 12.28 8.42 -34.22
N SER A 34 11.71 9.55 -33.82
CA SER A 34 10.36 9.62 -33.29
C SER A 34 9.41 9.04 -34.33
N ARG A 35 8.94 7.82 -34.10
CA ARG A 35 7.77 7.31 -34.83
C ARG A 35 6.64 8.32 -34.58
N PRO A 36 5.97 8.83 -35.63
CA PRO A 36 4.77 9.62 -35.40
C PRO A 36 3.79 8.78 -34.58
N ARG A 37 3.26 9.35 -33.48
CA ARG A 37 2.12 8.73 -32.82
C ARG A 37 1.02 8.60 -33.87
N PRO A 38 0.40 7.41 -34.03
CA PRO A 38 -0.78 7.33 -34.87
C PRO A 38 -1.80 8.33 -34.30
N LEU A 39 -2.37 9.15 -35.18
CA LEU A 39 -3.51 9.98 -34.84
C LEU A 39 -4.61 9.05 -34.29
N PRO A 40 -5.37 9.44 -33.26
CA PRO A 40 -6.48 8.62 -32.80
C PRO A 40 -7.41 8.41 -33.99
N MET A 41 -7.63 7.15 -34.36
CA MET A 41 -8.67 6.82 -35.32
C MET A 41 -10.00 7.23 -34.69
N GLU A 42 -10.67 8.22 -35.27
CA GLU A 42 -12.06 8.52 -34.97
C GLU A 42 -12.89 7.24 -35.17
N GLY A 43 -13.66 6.87 -34.15
CA GLY A 43 -14.67 5.82 -34.27
C GLY A 43 -14.35 4.52 -33.52
N THR A 44 -14.31 4.59 -32.18
CA THR A 44 -14.96 3.67 -31.22
C THR A 44 -14.43 4.03 -29.82
N ASN A 45 -15.09 4.96 -29.15
CA ASN A 45 -14.79 5.30 -27.77
C ASN A 45 -15.28 4.14 -26.89
N MET A 46 -14.43 3.14 -26.70
CA MET A 46 -14.72 2.00 -25.85
C MET A 46 -14.33 2.36 -24.41
N ALA A 47 -15.28 2.27 -23.49
CA ALA A 47 -14.99 2.36 -22.07
C ALA A 47 -13.96 1.26 -21.70
N ILE A 48 -12.89 1.62 -20.99
CA ILE A 48 -11.78 0.73 -20.69
C ILE A 48 -11.89 0.22 -19.25
N TYR A 49 -11.88 -1.10 -19.07
CA TYR A 49 -11.76 -1.71 -17.76
C TYR A 49 -10.32 -1.62 -17.22
N HIS A 50 -10.15 -1.03 -16.04
CA HIS A 50 -8.91 -1.14 -15.26
C HIS A 50 -9.22 -1.11 -13.76
N LEU A 51 -8.67 -2.08 -13.00
CA LEU A 51 -8.62 -2.01 -11.53
C LEU A 51 -7.37 -2.73 -10.98
N ASN A 52 -6.56 -1.98 -10.26
CA ASN A 52 -5.40 -2.45 -9.51
C ASN A 52 -5.63 -2.27 -7.99
N ALA A 53 -5.06 -3.17 -7.19
CA ALA A 53 -5.16 -3.11 -5.74
C ALA A 53 -3.81 -3.43 -5.07
N ARG A 54 -3.39 -2.61 -4.10
CA ARG A 54 -2.12 -2.76 -3.39
C ARG A 54 -2.31 -2.56 -1.89
N GLY A 55 -1.65 -3.39 -1.09
CA GLY A 55 -1.60 -3.17 0.37
C GLY A 55 -0.77 -1.95 0.72
N CYS A 56 -1.12 -1.27 1.81
CA CYS A 56 -0.40 -0.13 2.36
C CYS A 56 -0.10 -0.39 3.84
N SER A 57 1.18 -0.31 4.20
CA SER A 57 1.65 -0.29 5.58
C SER A 57 3.00 0.43 5.64
N PRO A 58 3.36 1.04 6.79
CA PRO A 58 4.67 1.63 6.98
C PRO A 58 5.84 0.69 6.69
N SER A 59 5.68 -0.62 6.91
CA SER A 59 6.71 -1.64 6.66
C SER A 59 6.96 -1.94 5.17
N THR A 60 6.05 -1.53 4.28
CA THR A 60 6.11 -1.78 2.82
C THR A 60 6.60 -0.57 2.02
N GLY A 61 7.10 0.47 2.69
CA GLY A 61 7.76 1.63 2.09
C GLY A 61 7.07 2.96 2.39
N ALA A 62 5.78 3.08 2.08
CA ALA A 62 5.01 4.31 2.35
C ALA A 62 3.74 4.01 3.15
N GLY A 63 3.61 4.69 4.28
CA GLY A 63 2.44 4.66 5.16
C GLY A 63 1.19 5.29 4.52
N ALA A 64 0.06 5.13 5.21
CA ALA A 64 -1.23 5.60 4.77
C ALA A 64 -1.27 7.13 4.67
N VAL A 65 -0.63 7.85 5.61
CA VAL A 65 -0.59 9.33 5.59
C VAL A 65 0.08 9.85 4.31
N ARG A 66 1.23 9.27 3.93
CA ARG A 66 1.92 9.62 2.68
C ARG A 66 1.07 9.34 1.44
N LYS A 67 0.37 8.21 1.42
CA LYS A 67 -0.51 7.85 0.30
C LYS A 67 -1.73 8.77 0.21
N ALA A 68 -2.30 9.15 1.33
CA ALA A 68 -3.42 10.08 1.44
C ALA A 68 -3.03 11.49 0.96
N ALA A 69 -1.87 12.00 1.39
CA ALA A 69 -1.31 13.26 0.91
C ALA A 69 -1.07 13.22 -0.61
N TYR A 70 -0.45 12.14 -1.10
CA TYR A 70 -0.16 11.98 -2.52
C TYR A 70 -1.42 11.95 -3.40
N GLN A 71 -2.45 11.21 -3.01
CA GLN A 71 -3.66 11.10 -3.84
C GLN A 71 -4.55 12.35 -3.76
N SER A 72 -4.63 13.01 -2.60
CA SER A 72 -5.52 14.16 -2.40
C SER A 72 -4.89 15.49 -2.81
N GLY A 73 -3.57 15.54 -2.97
CA GLY A 73 -2.83 16.80 -3.15
C GLY A 73 -2.74 17.66 -1.88
N GLN A 74 -3.22 17.17 -0.73
CA GLN A 74 -3.11 17.89 0.53
C GLN A 74 -1.73 17.73 1.16
N ALA A 75 -1.27 18.78 1.85
CA ALA A 75 -0.09 18.71 2.69
C ALA A 75 -0.48 18.12 4.05
N LEU A 76 0.04 16.94 4.40
CA LEU A 76 -0.29 16.24 5.64
C LEU A 76 0.98 15.94 6.43
N VAL A 77 0.93 16.01 7.76
CA VAL A 77 2.06 15.63 8.63
C VAL A 77 1.93 14.15 9.02
N GLU A 78 2.96 13.36 8.76
CA GLU A 78 3.09 11.98 9.28
C GLU A 78 3.67 12.05 10.70
N GLU A 79 2.81 11.92 11.72
CA GLU A 79 3.17 12.16 13.12
C GLU A 79 4.29 11.24 13.60
N ARG A 80 4.28 9.98 13.17
CA ARG A 80 5.30 8.98 13.53
C ARG A 80 6.72 9.41 13.13
N SER A 81 6.88 10.15 12.04
CA SER A 81 8.19 10.61 11.54
C SER A 81 8.41 12.11 11.71
N GLY A 82 7.37 12.87 12.04
CA GLY A 82 7.35 14.33 12.04
C GLY A 82 7.46 14.95 10.64
N GLN A 83 7.40 14.17 9.56
CA GLN A 83 7.62 14.68 8.21
C GLN A 83 6.35 15.26 7.59
N LEU A 84 6.47 16.45 7.01
CA LEU A 84 5.47 17.01 6.13
C LEU A 84 5.48 16.29 4.78
N CYS A 85 4.35 15.69 4.44
CA CYS A 85 4.09 15.05 3.17
C CYS A 85 3.36 16.05 2.26
N ASP A 86 4.10 16.80 1.46
CA ASP A 86 3.56 17.71 0.46
C ASP A 86 4.11 17.35 -0.92
N TYR A 87 3.22 17.03 -1.85
CA TYR A 87 3.56 16.52 -3.17
C TYR A 87 3.16 17.50 -4.27
N ALA A 88 3.96 17.54 -5.34
CA ALA A 88 3.65 18.31 -6.54
C ALA A 88 2.45 17.71 -7.31
N ARG A 89 1.93 18.44 -8.30
CA ARG A 89 0.86 18.03 -9.22
C ARG A 89 -0.56 18.04 -8.65
N LYS A 90 -0.84 18.94 -7.71
CA LYS A 90 -2.16 19.13 -7.10
C LYS A 90 -3.22 19.53 -8.13
N GLU A 91 -2.81 20.18 -9.21
CA GLU A 91 -3.67 20.59 -10.34
C GLU A 91 -4.34 19.43 -11.08
N ARG A 92 -3.89 18.19 -10.88
CA ARG A 92 -4.48 16.99 -11.50
C ARG A 92 -5.60 16.38 -10.66
N VAL A 93 -5.83 16.87 -9.44
CA VAL A 93 -6.89 16.37 -8.56
C VAL A 93 -8.18 17.11 -8.91
N ALA A 94 -9.08 16.43 -9.62
CA ALA A 94 -10.37 16.99 -10.01
C ALA A 94 -11.33 17.05 -8.81
N ALA A 95 -11.36 15.99 -8.01
CA ALA A 95 -12.19 15.91 -6.81
C ALA A 95 -11.55 14.99 -5.76
N GLN A 96 -11.86 15.20 -4.48
CA GLN A 96 -11.42 14.35 -3.39
C GLN A 96 -12.40 14.38 -2.22
N GLY A 97 -12.36 13.37 -1.36
CA GLY A 97 -13.13 13.37 -0.13
C GLY A 97 -12.91 12.12 0.72
N LEU A 98 -13.66 12.07 1.82
CA LEU A 98 -13.74 10.90 2.70
C LEU A 98 -15.17 10.35 2.65
N ALA A 99 -15.30 9.04 2.50
CA ALA A 99 -16.53 8.30 2.79
C ALA A 99 -16.30 7.52 4.08
N LEU A 100 -17.03 7.89 5.13
CA LEU A 100 -16.88 7.36 6.48
C LEU A 100 -18.12 6.54 6.87
N PRO A 101 -17.96 5.50 7.70
CA PRO A 101 -19.10 4.75 8.24
C PRO A 101 -20.06 5.66 9.01
N ALA A 102 -21.35 5.29 9.03
CA ALA A 102 -22.36 6.01 9.78
C ALA A 102 -22.00 6.11 11.28
N GLY A 103 -22.20 7.29 11.87
CA GLY A 103 -21.88 7.53 13.28
C GLY A 103 -20.40 7.82 13.56
N THR A 104 -19.54 7.89 12.53
CA THR A 104 -18.15 8.37 12.70
C THR A 104 -18.17 9.87 12.99
N PRO A 105 -17.52 10.35 14.07
CA PRO A 105 -17.37 11.78 14.32
C PRO A 105 -16.63 12.48 13.17
N PRO A 106 -16.85 13.79 12.95
CA PRO A 106 -16.08 14.55 11.99
C PRO A 106 -14.57 14.41 12.25
N ILE A 107 -13.84 13.99 11.23
CA ILE A 107 -12.39 13.78 11.30
C ILE A 107 -11.76 14.24 9.98
N ASP A 108 -10.62 14.92 10.07
CA ASP A 108 -9.87 15.29 8.87
C ASP A 108 -9.01 14.12 8.36
N ARG A 109 -8.54 14.23 7.12
CA ARG A 109 -7.75 13.19 6.45
C ARG A 109 -6.44 12.88 7.19
N GLY A 110 -5.75 13.90 7.70
CA GLY A 110 -4.50 13.72 8.42
C GLY A 110 -4.72 12.96 9.72
N ALA A 111 -5.68 13.41 10.53
CA ALA A 111 -6.07 12.77 11.78
C ALA A 111 -6.52 11.32 11.54
N LEU A 112 -7.34 11.06 10.52
CA LEU A 112 -7.81 9.71 10.17
C LEU A 112 -6.64 8.74 9.94
N TRP A 113 -5.67 9.13 9.10
CA TRP A 113 -4.60 8.22 8.73
C TRP A 113 -3.48 8.13 9.76
N ASN A 114 -3.22 9.19 10.54
CA ASN A 114 -2.32 9.10 11.69
C ASN A 114 -2.89 8.17 12.76
N GLU A 115 -4.20 8.27 13.04
CA GLU A 115 -4.87 7.39 14.00
C GLU A 115 -4.88 5.92 13.51
N ALA A 116 -5.12 5.69 12.22
CA ALA A 116 -5.03 4.35 11.64
C ALA A 116 -3.62 3.73 11.79
N GLU A 117 -2.57 4.52 11.57
CA GLU A 117 -1.18 4.09 11.75
C GLU A 117 -0.84 3.87 13.24
N ARG A 118 -1.35 4.70 14.15
CA ARG A 118 -1.17 4.53 15.60
C ARG A 118 -1.77 3.23 16.08
N VAL A 119 -3.04 2.96 15.76
CA VAL A 119 -3.73 1.71 16.14
C VAL A 119 -3.05 0.49 15.54
N TRP A 120 -2.56 0.58 14.30
CA TRP A 120 -1.75 -0.47 13.67
C TRP A 120 -0.44 -0.72 14.43
N ALA A 121 0.26 0.32 14.87
CA ALA A 121 1.50 0.20 15.61
C ALA A 121 1.27 -0.46 16.99
N GLU A 122 0.24 -0.02 17.72
CA GLU A 122 -0.18 -0.59 19.01
C GLU A 122 -0.64 -2.05 18.88
N ALA A 123 -1.19 -2.41 17.73
CA ALA A 123 -1.58 -3.76 17.39
C ALA A 123 -0.40 -4.72 17.14
N GLY A 124 0.86 -4.24 17.20
CA GLY A 124 2.09 -5.00 16.97
C GLY A 124 2.75 -4.71 15.61
N GLY A 125 2.11 -3.91 14.76
CA GLY A 125 2.63 -3.48 13.47
C GLY A 125 3.08 -4.61 12.54
N GLY A 126 4.20 -4.40 11.85
CA GLY A 126 4.82 -5.42 11.01
C GLY A 126 4.13 -5.61 9.66
N LYS A 127 3.72 -6.83 9.33
CA LYS A 127 3.16 -7.19 8.01
C LYS A 127 1.68 -6.91 7.85
N GLU A 128 0.99 -6.50 8.92
CA GLU A 128 -0.42 -6.11 8.82
C GLU A 128 -0.55 -4.84 7.98
N LEU A 129 -1.64 -4.75 7.22
CA LEU A 129 -1.94 -3.58 6.41
C LEU A 129 -2.62 -2.52 7.29
N VAL A 130 -2.29 -1.26 7.06
CA VAL A 130 -3.07 -0.11 7.56
C VAL A 130 -4.26 0.16 6.64
N ALA A 131 -4.03 0.01 5.33
CA ALA A 131 -5.03 0.26 4.31
C ALA A 131 -4.80 -0.62 3.06
N LYS A 132 -5.83 -0.70 2.22
CA LYS A 132 -5.78 -1.24 0.87
C LYS A 132 -6.04 -0.10 -0.11
N ARG A 133 -5.10 0.15 -1.02
CA ARG A 133 -5.25 1.13 -2.10
C ARG A 133 -5.83 0.45 -3.32
N PHE A 134 -6.92 1.00 -3.83
CA PHE A 134 -7.49 0.68 -5.14
C PHE A 134 -7.21 1.82 -6.10
N GLU A 135 -6.98 1.46 -7.36
CA GLU A 135 -6.80 2.39 -8.47
C GLU A 135 -7.57 1.84 -9.65
N PHE A 136 -8.48 2.63 -10.21
CA PHE A 136 -9.33 2.19 -11.32
C PHE A 136 -9.60 3.32 -12.30
N ALA A 137 -9.69 2.96 -13.58
CA ALA A 137 -10.07 3.91 -14.63
C ALA A 137 -11.55 4.26 -14.46
N LEU A 138 -11.91 5.51 -14.72
CA LEU A 138 -13.29 5.96 -14.76
C LEU A 138 -13.73 6.08 -16.24
N PRO A 139 -14.97 5.74 -16.60
CA PRO A 139 -15.41 5.89 -17.98
C PRO A 139 -15.37 7.36 -18.44
N VAL A 140 -14.80 7.60 -19.62
CA VAL A 140 -14.64 8.95 -20.18
C VAL A 140 -15.96 9.54 -20.65
N GLU A 141 -16.92 8.68 -20.98
CA GLU A 141 -18.28 8.99 -21.39
C GLU A 141 -19.08 9.66 -20.26
N LEU A 142 -18.74 9.36 -19.01
CA LEU A 142 -19.38 9.98 -17.85
C LEU A 142 -18.83 11.39 -17.62
N ASP A 143 -19.72 12.32 -17.26
CA ASP A 143 -19.36 13.63 -16.76
C ASP A 143 -18.77 13.56 -15.33
N GLU A 144 -18.34 14.69 -14.79
CA GLU A 144 -17.75 14.76 -13.44
C GLU A 144 -18.69 14.18 -12.37
N ARG A 145 -20.00 14.41 -12.49
CA ARG A 145 -21.00 13.93 -11.54
C ARG A 145 -21.16 12.41 -11.61
N GLY A 146 -21.24 11.83 -12.81
CA GLY A 146 -21.31 10.38 -13.02
C GLY A 146 -20.04 9.67 -12.53
N ARG A 147 -18.87 10.25 -12.80
CA ARG A 147 -17.58 9.75 -12.30
C ARG A 147 -17.51 9.77 -10.78
N LEU A 148 -17.97 10.85 -10.14
CA LEU A 148 -18.06 10.93 -8.68
C LEU A 148 -19.05 9.90 -8.11
N ALA A 149 -20.18 9.67 -8.77
CA ALA A 149 -21.16 8.66 -8.37
C ALA A 149 -20.56 7.24 -8.40
N CYS A 150 -19.80 6.90 -9.45
CA CYS A 150 -19.03 5.65 -9.52
C CYS A 150 -18.11 5.44 -8.31
N VAL A 151 -17.36 6.49 -7.92
CA VAL A 151 -16.45 6.42 -6.76
C VAL A 151 -17.21 6.25 -5.45
N ARG A 152 -18.34 6.95 -5.27
CA ARG A 152 -19.18 6.81 -4.08
C ARG A 152 -19.77 5.41 -3.96
N ASP A 153 -20.29 4.85 -5.05
CA ASP A 153 -20.79 3.47 -5.09
C ASP A 153 -19.67 2.46 -4.80
N PHE A 154 -18.46 2.69 -5.29
CA PHE A 154 -17.31 1.85 -4.98
C PHE A 154 -16.96 1.91 -3.48
N CYS A 155 -16.98 3.09 -2.86
CA CYS A 155 -16.77 3.23 -1.41
C CYS A 155 -17.87 2.53 -0.60
N ALA A 156 -19.12 2.51 -1.09
CA ALA A 156 -20.24 1.84 -0.45
C ALA A 156 -20.09 0.31 -0.35
N LEU A 157 -19.17 -0.31 -1.10
CA LEU A 157 -18.79 -1.72 -0.92
C LEU A 157 -18.14 -2.00 0.45
N PHE A 158 -17.70 -0.95 1.16
CA PHE A 158 -16.96 -1.05 2.41
C PHE A 158 -17.67 -0.29 3.55
N PRO A 159 -18.90 -0.66 3.94
CA PRO A 159 -19.75 0.15 4.83
C PRO A 159 -19.19 0.37 6.24
N THR A 160 -18.27 -0.49 6.70
CA THR A 160 -17.62 -0.41 8.01
C THR A 160 -16.23 0.21 7.95
N LYS A 161 -15.73 0.58 6.76
CA LYS A 161 -14.37 1.08 6.55
C LYS A 161 -14.37 2.56 6.24
N ALA A 162 -13.28 3.24 6.61
CA ALA A 162 -12.99 4.55 6.08
C ALA A 162 -12.46 4.42 4.65
N CYS A 163 -12.99 5.22 3.73
CA CYS A 163 -12.55 5.30 2.35
C CYS A 163 -12.11 6.73 2.03
N ASP A 164 -10.82 6.95 1.84
CA ASP A 164 -10.27 8.20 1.34
C ASP A 164 -10.13 8.10 -0.17
N TRP A 165 -10.82 8.96 -0.91
CA TRP A 165 -10.87 8.90 -2.37
C TRP A 165 -10.40 10.19 -3.02
N ALA A 166 -9.81 10.06 -4.20
CA ALA A 166 -9.46 11.16 -5.08
C ALA A 166 -9.65 10.76 -6.54
N ILE A 167 -10.21 11.67 -7.33
CA ILE A 167 -10.36 11.56 -8.78
C ILE A 167 -9.28 12.41 -9.42
N HIS A 168 -8.47 11.77 -10.27
CA HIS A 168 -7.43 12.42 -11.04
C HIS A 168 -7.86 12.50 -12.50
N ASP A 169 -7.73 13.70 -13.07
CA ASP A 169 -7.93 13.95 -14.49
C ASP A 169 -6.83 14.92 -14.93
N ASP A 170 -6.12 14.59 -16.01
CA ASP A 170 -5.01 15.41 -16.50
C ASP A 170 -5.48 16.62 -17.32
N GLY A 171 -6.80 16.82 -17.42
CA GLY A 171 -7.42 17.94 -18.13
C GLY A 171 -7.24 17.88 -19.65
N ARG A 172 -6.58 16.83 -20.16
CA ARG A 172 -6.41 16.56 -21.60
C ARG A 172 -7.39 15.51 -22.10
N GLY A 173 -8.33 15.09 -21.25
CA GLY A 173 -9.53 14.35 -21.62
C GLY A 173 -9.32 12.87 -21.92
N GLY A 174 -8.22 12.27 -21.47
CA GLY A 174 -7.83 10.91 -21.91
C GLY A 174 -7.86 9.80 -20.87
N ASN A 175 -7.70 10.11 -19.58
CA ASN A 175 -7.51 9.07 -18.56
C ASN A 175 -7.99 9.49 -17.16
N PRO A 176 -9.29 9.79 -16.98
CA PRO A 176 -9.84 9.98 -15.66
C PRO A 176 -9.73 8.66 -14.87
N HIS A 177 -9.20 8.74 -13.66
CA HIS A 177 -9.05 7.57 -12.79
C HIS A 177 -9.23 7.96 -11.33
N ALA A 178 -9.62 6.99 -10.51
CA ALA A 178 -9.75 7.19 -9.08
C ALA A 178 -8.67 6.43 -8.32
N HIS A 179 -8.22 7.02 -7.22
CA HIS A 179 -7.54 6.32 -6.15
C HIS A 179 -8.46 6.27 -4.93
N VAL A 180 -8.60 5.08 -4.33
CA VAL A 180 -9.36 4.89 -3.09
C VAL A 180 -8.50 4.13 -2.09
N LEU A 181 -8.22 4.75 -0.95
CA LEU A 181 -7.51 4.15 0.17
C LEU A 181 -8.54 3.71 1.22
N VAL A 182 -8.76 2.40 1.31
CA VAL A 182 -9.73 1.76 2.21
C VAL A 182 -9.02 1.29 3.47
N SER A 183 -9.50 1.65 4.66
CA SER A 183 -8.90 1.21 5.92
C SER A 183 -8.92 -0.31 6.08
N ALA A 184 -7.86 -0.88 6.64
CA ALA A 184 -7.80 -2.31 6.93
C ALA A 184 -8.67 -2.69 8.14
N LEU A 185 -8.75 -1.77 9.11
CA LEU A 185 -9.60 -1.88 10.30
C LEU A 185 -10.97 -1.23 10.05
N ASP A 186 -11.98 -1.74 10.75
CA ASP A 186 -13.28 -1.08 10.79
C ASP A 186 -13.17 0.23 11.57
N LEU A 187 -13.96 1.23 11.20
CA LEU A 187 -14.06 2.51 11.88
C LEU A 187 -15.47 2.67 12.45
N GLY A 188 -15.58 2.92 13.74
CA GLY A 188 -16.84 3.21 14.42
C GLY A 188 -16.80 4.54 15.16
N ALA A 189 -17.83 4.79 15.98
CA ALA A 189 -17.95 6.03 16.75
C ALA A 189 -16.76 6.27 17.71
N GLU A 190 -16.20 5.19 18.26
CA GLU A 190 -15.05 5.21 19.19
C GLU A 190 -13.69 5.12 18.47
N GLY A 191 -13.65 5.23 17.14
CA GLY A 191 -12.42 5.12 16.35
C GLY A 191 -12.21 3.75 15.71
N PHE A 192 -10.96 3.44 15.33
CA PHE A 192 -10.63 2.19 14.65
C PHE A 192 -10.74 1.00 15.59
N VAL A 193 -11.43 -0.05 15.15
CA VAL A 193 -11.61 -1.29 15.91
C VAL A 193 -10.41 -2.20 15.66
N PRO A 194 -9.56 -2.45 16.67
CA PRO A 194 -8.41 -3.33 16.51
C PRO A 194 -8.85 -4.77 16.32
N ARG A 195 -8.12 -5.54 15.50
CA ARG A 195 -8.34 -6.98 15.38
C ARG A 195 -8.09 -7.67 16.73
N THR A 196 -9.00 -8.55 17.11
CA THR A 196 -8.85 -9.44 18.27
C THR A 196 -7.70 -10.43 18.07
N LYS A 197 -7.19 -11.03 19.17
CA LYS A 197 -6.15 -12.06 19.10
C LYS A 197 -6.56 -13.28 18.27
N ALA A 198 -7.85 -13.62 18.28
CA ALA A 198 -8.47 -14.64 17.43
C ALA A 198 -8.30 -14.34 15.94
N GLN A 199 -8.50 -13.07 15.55
CA GLN A 199 -8.43 -12.61 14.16
C GLN A 199 -6.99 -12.43 13.64
N LYS A 200 -6.02 -12.17 14.51
CA LYS A 200 -4.61 -11.92 14.12
C LYS A 200 -3.82 -13.18 13.74
N GLY A 201 -4.44 -14.35 13.84
CA GLY A 201 -3.78 -15.63 13.61
C GLY A 201 -2.83 -15.98 14.74
N GLN A 202 -3.11 -17.08 15.43
CA GLN A 202 -2.27 -17.56 16.50
C GLN A 202 -1.04 -18.25 15.90
N SER A 203 0.14 -17.93 16.43
CA SER A 203 1.33 -18.74 16.16
C SER A 203 1.23 -20.03 16.97
N TRP A 204 1.54 -21.16 16.36
CA TRP A 204 1.61 -22.46 17.01
C TRP A 204 2.99 -23.06 16.75
N TYR A 205 3.58 -23.65 17.77
CA TYR A 205 4.83 -24.40 17.62
C TYR A 205 4.53 -25.87 17.43
N LEU A 206 5.25 -26.50 16.50
CA LEU A 206 5.33 -27.95 16.49
C LEU A 206 6.36 -28.37 17.54
N VAL A 207 5.92 -29.15 18.53
CA VAL A 207 6.73 -29.60 19.66
C VAL A 207 6.74 -31.12 19.71
N GLN A 208 7.78 -31.68 20.34
CA GLN A 208 7.95 -33.11 20.54
C GLN A 208 8.32 -33.39 22.00
N ASN A 209 7.78 -34.46 22.59
CA ASN A 209 8.20 -34.94 23.92
C ASN A 209 9.34 -35.97 23.79
N ASP A 210 9.85 -36.46 24.92
CA ASP A 210 10.92 -37.46 24.94
C ASP A 210 10.46 -38.85 24.43
N GLY A 211 9.14 -39.13 24.45
CA GLY A 211 8.53 -40.33 23.86
C GLY A 211 8.36 -40.28 22.34
N GLY A 212 8.73 -39.18 21.69
CA GLY A 212 8.65 -39.01 20.23
C GLY A 212 7.29 -38.51 19.72
N GLU A 213 6.30 -38.33 20.59
CA GLU A 213 4.99 -37.78 20.23
C GLU A 213 5.14 -36.31 19.79
N ARG A 214 4.36 -35.89 18.79
CA ARG A 214 4.38 -34.52 18.25
C ARG A 214 3.00 -33.89 18.32
N ILE A 215 2.93 -32.70 18.91
CA ILE A 215 1.70 -31.90 18.96
C ILE A 215 1.97 -30.47 18.50
N ALA A 216 0.90 -29.80 18.06
CA ALA A 216 0.92 -28.36 17.88
C ALA A 216 0.45 -27.70 19.18
N VAL A 217 1.23 -26.73 19.69
CA VAL A 217 0.87 -25.95 20.89
C VAL A 217 0.79 -24.47 20.51
N PRO A 218 -0.25 -23.73 20.92
CA PRO A 218 -0.29 -22.29 20.67
C PRO A 218 0.91 -21.62 21.35
N ALA A 219 1.49 -20.61 20.73
CA ALA A 219 2.70 -19.96 21.23
C ALA A 219 2.50 -19.35 22.63
N THR A 220 1.27 -18.93 22.95
CA THR A 220 0.84 -18.49 24.29
C THR A 220 0.89 -19.62 25.33
N GLY A 221 0.66 -20.87 24.93
CA GLY A 221 0.74 -22.06 25.78
C GLY A 221 2.16 -22.67 25.89
N TRP A 222 3.18 -22.07 25.26
CA TRP A 222 4.53 -22.64 25.25
C TRP A 222 5.13 -22.80 26.65
N ALA A 223 4.91 -21.85 27.56
CA ALA A 223 5.46 -21.95 28.92
C ALA A 223 4.97 -23.21 29.65
N ALA A 224 3.66 -23.49 29.58
CA ALA A 224 3.05 -24.67 30.16
C ALA A 224 3.53 -25.96 29.47
N ALA A 225 3.58 -25.99 28.13
CA ALA A 225 4.09 -27.14 27.40
C ALA A 225 5.58 -27.42 27.70
N LYS A 226 6.41 -26.39 27.81
CA LYS A 226 7.81 -26.54 28.20
C LYS A 226 7.94 -27.15 29.59
N ALA A 227 7.13 -26.69 30.55
CA ALA A 227 7.11 -27.25 31.90
C ALA A 227 6.67 -28.72 31.92
N ALA A 228 5.79 -29.12 31.01
CA ALA A 228 5.37 -30.51 30.80
C ALA A 228 6.35 -31.36 29.95
N GLY A 229 7.57 -30.87 29.69
CA GLY A 229 8.63 -31.63 29.01
C GLY A 229 8.62 -31.57 27.48
N TRP A 230 7.75 -30.75 26.87
CA TRP A 230 7.72 -30.57 25.42
C TRP A 230 8.89 -29.72 24.92
N GLN A 231 9.45 -30.09 23.78
CA GLN A 231 10.59 -29.41 23.14
C GLN A 231 10.22 -28.93 21.73
N LYS A 232 10.66 -27.73 21.37
CA LYS A 232 10.45 -27.18 20.02
C LYS A 232 11.24 -27.97 18.97
N LEU A 233 10.61 -28.21 17.82
CA LEU A 233 11.26 -28.77 16.64
C LEU A 233 11.87 -27.67 15.77
N TYR A 234 12.97 -27.99 15.09
CA TYR A 234 13.67 -27.13 14.13
C TYR A 234 13.92 -27.91 12.84
N ASN A 235 13.96 -27.21 11.71
CA ASN A 235 14.36 -27.79 10.42
C ASN A 235 15.89 -27.70 10.28
N PHE A 236 16.54 -28.80 9.92
CA PHE A 236 17.99 -28.89 9.70
C PHE A 236 18.33 -28.96 8.20
N GLU A 237 19.57 -28.62 7.85
CA GLU A 237 20.04 -28.56 6.46
C GLU A 237 20.02 -29.93 5.76
N ASP A 238 20.08 -31.01 6.54
CA ASP A 238 19.90 -32.39 6.08
C ASP A 238 18.43 -32.76 5.75
N GLY A 239 17.52 -31.79 5.81
CA GLY A 239 16.09 -31.95 5.53
C GLY A 239 15.27 -32.54 6.67
N GLN A 240 15.90 -32.92 7.80
CA GLN A 240 15.19 -33.53 8.91
C GLN A 240 14.70 -32.52 9.95
N ARG A 241 13.69 -32.93 10.73
CA ARG A 241 13.14 -32.15 11.85
C ARG A 241 13.47 -32.80 13.17
N ARG A 242 14.16 -32.06 14.03
CA ARG A 242 14.63 -32.55 15.33
C ARG A 242 14.49 -31.51 16.42
N THR A 243 14.41 -31.97 17.67
CA THR A 243 14.60 -31.07 18.81
C THR A 243 16.09 -30.75 18.93
N MET A 244 16.44 -29.68 19.64
CA MET A 244 17.86 -29.37 19.90
C MET A 244 18.55 -30.46 20.73
N LYS A 245 17.81 -31.21 21.56
CA LYS A 245 18.35 -32.33 22.35
C LYS A 245 18.76 -33.48 21.43
N GLN A 246 17.89 -33.86 20.49
CA GLN A 246 18.17 -34.89 19.49
C GLN A 246 19.33 -34.49 18.58
N ALA A 247 19.30 -33.25 18.06
CA ALA A 247 20.37 -32.73 17.21
C ALA A 247 21.74 -32.83 17.89
N ARG A 248 21.84 -32.44 19.17
CA ARG A 248 23.08 -32.54 19.94
C ARG A 248 23.57 -33.98 20.12
N ALA A 249 22.67 -34.93 20.29
CA ALA A 249 23.02 -36.35 20.38
C ALA A 249 23.60 -36.88 19.05
N GLU A 250 23.21 -36.28 17.93
CA GLU A 250 23.72 -36.58 16.58
C GLU A 250 24.95 -35.71 16.20
N GLY A 251 25.51 -34.95 17.14
CA GLY A 251 26.65 -34.05 16.88
C GLY A 251 26.30 -32.75 16.15
N LEU A 252 25.02 -32.50 15.89
CA LEU A 252 24.53 -31.29 15.23
C LEU A 252 24.29 -30.14 16.22
N GLY A 253 24.60 -28.93 15.78
CA GLY A 253 24.48 -27.69 16.53
C GLY A 253 23.40 -26.75 16.01
N THR A 254 23.42 -25.53 16.51
CA THR A 254 22.46 -24.50 16.07
C THR A 254 22.74 -23.96 14.67
N LYS A 255 23.97 -24.15 14.17
CA LYS A 255 24.44 -23.68 12.86
C LYS A 255 23.89 -24.55 11.73
N ASP A 256 23.65 -25.83 12.00
CA ASP A 256 23.13 -26.82 11.05
C ASP A 256 21.61 -26.71 10.85
N ARG A 257 20.98 -25.70 11.46
CA ARG A 257 19.56 -25.39 11.28
C ARG A 257 19.39 -24.49 10.07
N THR A 258 18.36 -24.76 9.27
CA THR A 258 17.98 -23.89 8.15
C THR A 258 17.53 -22.48 8.59
N SER A 259 17.12 -22.32 9.86
CA SER A 259 16.86 -21.00 10.44
C SER A 259 16.97 -20.99 11.96
N LYS A 260 17.06 -19.78 12.54
CA LYS A 260 16.98 -19.58 14.00
C LYS A 260 15.60 -19.89 14.59
N SER A 261 14.57 -19.93 13.74
CA SER A 261 13.18 -20.09 14.17
C SER A 261 12.80 -21.57 14.31
N PRO A 262 12.05 -21.94 15.35
CA PRO A 262 11.44 -23.27 15.44
C PRO A 262 10.39 -23.44 14.35
N VAL A 263 10.02 -24.69 14.07
CA VAL A 263 8.90 -25.02 13.21
C VAL A 263 7.63 -24.40 13.80
N LYS A 264 7.11 -23.39 13.11
CA LYS A 264 5.99 -22.57 13.54
C LYS A 264 4.94 -22.56 12.44
N MET A 265 3.68 -22.72 12.80
CA MET A 265 2.52 -22.56 11.93
C MET A 265 1.68 -21.38 12.40
N HIS A 266 0.98 -20.73 11.49
CA HIS A 266 0.00 -19.70 11.81
C HIS A 266 -1.40 -20.28 11.57
N ARG A 267 -2.28 -20.20 12.56
CA ARG A 267 -3.67 -20.67 12.47
C ARG A 267 -4.62 -19.52 12.77
N THR A 268 -5.62 -19.32 11.93
CA THR A 268 -6.74 -18.40 12.16
C THR A 268 -7.97 -19.23 12.52
N ASP A 269 -8.90 -18.66 13.29
CA ASP A 269 -10.11 -19.37 13.74
C ASP A 269 -11.08 -19.68 12.57
N GLY A 270 -10.87 -19.09 11.38
CA GLY A 270 -11.72 -19.21 10.19
C GLY A 270 -11.41 -20.40 9.27
N GLY A 271 -11.23 -21.61 9.80
CA GLY A 271 -11.23 -22.83 8.98
C GLY A 271 -9.96 -23.09 8.14
N GLY A 272 -8.80 -22.62 8.57
CA GLY A 272 -7.50 -22.98 7.96
C GLY A 272 -7.15 -22.30 6.63
N ARG A 273 -8.03 -21.42 6.12
CA ARG A 273 -7.77 -20.63 4.91
C ARG A 273 -6.72 -19.56 5.19
N SER A 274 -5.76 -19.38 4.28
CA SER A 274 -4.75 -18.34 4.41
C SER A 274 -5.32 -16.95 4.10
N ALA A 275 -4.79 -15.91 4.75
CA ALA A 275 -5.19 -14.53 4.50
C ALA A 275 -5.03 -14.13 3.02
N ARG A 276 -4.05 -14.72 2.32
CA ARG A 276 -3.79 -14.48 0.89
C ARG A 276 -4.90 -15.04 -0.01
N GLU A 277 -5.46 -16.19 0.32
CA GLU A 277 -6.54 -16.80 -0.46
C GLU A 277 -7.83 -15.98 -0.32
N VAL A 278 -8.16 -15.60 0.92
CA VAL A 278 -9.31 -14.73 1.22
C VAL A 278 -9.15 -13.40 0.49
N GLU A 279 -7.97 -12.78 0.54
CA GLU A 279 -7.69 -11.51 -0.15
C GLU A 279 -7.80 -11.65 -1.69
N LYS A 280 -7.38 -12.79 -2.25
CA LYS A 280 -7.49 -13.05 -3.69
C LYS A 280 -8.95 -13.15 -4.12
N GLU A 281 -9.78 -13.85 -3.36
CA GLU A 281 -11.22 -13.97 -3.63
C GLU A 281 -11.95 -12.64 -3.49
N GLN A 282 -11.71 -11.92 -2.39
CA GLN A 282 -12.24 -10.57 -2.20
C GLN A 282 -11.86 -9.63 -3.34
N LEU A 283 -10.63 -9.74 -3.88
CA LEU A 283 -10.23 -8.94 -5.03
C LEU A 283 -11.00 -9.31 -6.31
N VAL A 284 -11.36 -10.57 -6.52
CA VAL A 284 -12.21 -10.98 -7.64
C VAL A 284 -13.61 -10.37 -7.49
N GLU A 285 -14.18 -10.40 -6.28
CA GLU A 285 -15.49 -9.80 -5.98
C GLU A 285 -15.48 -8.29 -6.19
N VAL A 286 -14.46 -7.59 -5.68
CA VAL A 286 -14.32 -6.13 -5.83
C VAL A 286 -14.17 -5.74 -7.32
N ARG A 287 -13.46 -6.56 -8.11
CA ARG A 287 -13.33 -6.34 -9.56
C ARG A 287 -14.65 -6.50 -10.29
N ALA A 288 -15.40 -7.56 -9.97
CA ALA A 288 -16.74 -7.77 -10.54
C ALA A 288 -17.71 -6.65 -10.12
N ALA A 289 -17.66 -6.23 -8.85
CA ALA A 289 -18.46 -5.12 -8.34
C ALA A 289 -18.11 -3.80 -9.04
N TRP A 290 -16.83 -3.51 -9.27
CA TRP A 290 -16.40 -2.34 -10.02
C TRP A 290 -16.95 -2.32 -11.45
N ALA A 291 -16.81 -3.44 -12.19
CA ALA A 291 -17.38 -3.55 -13.54
C ALA A 291 -18.90 -3.30 -13.53
N SER A 292 -19.62 -3.89 -12.57
CA SER A 292 -21.06 -3.67 -12.41
C SER A 292 -21.39 -2.20 -12.12
N ILE A 293 -20.65 -1.54 -11.23
CA ILE A 293 -20.84 -0.12 -10.90
C ILE A 293 -20.69 0.73 -12.16
N ALA A 294 -19.57 0.60 -12.86
CA ALA A 294 -19.30 1.38 -14.07
C ALA A 294 -20.37 1.16 -15.15
N ASN A 295 -20.75 -0.11 -15.38
CA ASN A 295 -21.75 -0.46 -16.40
C ASN A 295 -23.14 0.07 -16.07
N ARG A 296 -23.54 0.10 -14.79
CA ARG A 296 -24.80 0.74 -14.37
C ARG A 296 -24.81 2.24 -14.65
N HIS A 297 -23.73 2.94 -14.32
CA HIS A 297 -23.63 4.38 -14.55
C HIS A 297 -23.55 4.72 -16.04
N LEU A 298 -22.84 3.92 -16.85
CA LEU A 298 -22.82 4.05 -18.31
C LEU A 298 -24.20 3.84 -18.93
N ALA A 299 -24.94 2.81 -18.50
CA ALA A 299 -26.30 2.56 -18.98
C ALA A 299 -27.26 3.71 -18.62
N ALA A 300 -27.17 4.23 -17.39
CA ALA A 300 -27.97 5.38 -16.96
C ALA A 300 -27.64 6.65 -17.75
N HIS A 301 -26.35 6.89 -18.03
CA HIS A 301 -25.90 8.01 -18.85
C HIS A 301 -26.41 7.89 -20.30
N ALA A 302 -26.31 6.70 -20.90
CA ALA A 302 -26.80 6.43 -22.25
C ALA A 302 -28.31 6.68 -22.35
N ALA A 303 -29.08 6.18 -21.37
CA ALA A 303 -30.52 6.43 -21.29
C ALA A 303 -30.88 7.92 -21.15
N ALA A 304 -30.11 8.67 -20.36
CA ALA A 304 -30.37 10.09 -20.12
C ALA A 304 -29.99 11.00 -21.31
N THR A 305 -29.02 10.58 -22.13
CA THR A 305 -28.48 11.39 -23.23
C THR A 305 -28.92 10.92 -24.62
N GLY A 306 -29.62 9.78 -24.71
CA GLY A 306 -29.99 9.17 -25.98
C GLY A 306 -28.78 8.65 -26.78
N THR A 307 -27.66 8.40 -26.11
CA THR A 307 -26.43 7.87 -26.74
C THR A 307 -26.43 6.34 -26.73
N ALA A 308 -25.57 5.73 -27.54
CA ALA A 308 -25.41 4.28 -27.56
C ALA A 308 -24.83 3.77 -26.23
N ALA A 309 -25.39 2.69 -25.70
CA ALA A 309 -24.88 2.07 -24.48
C ALA A 309 -23.50 1.45 -24.73
N VAL A 310 -22.55 1.74 -23.83
CA VAL A 310 -21.20 1.16 -23.79
C VAL A 310 -21.04 0.41 -22.46
N ALA A 311 -20.23 -0.64 -22.44
CA ALA A 311 -19.94 -1.43 -21.25
C ALA A 311 -18.45 -1.82 -21.19
N ILE A 312 -17.95 -2.04 -19.97
CA ILE A 312 -16.60 -2.49 -19.63
C ILE A 312 -16.57 -3.91 -19.09
#